data_AF-A0A7C5PTB2-F1
#
_entry.id   AF-A0A7C5PTB2-F1
#
_cell.length_a   1.000
_cell.length_b   1.000
_cell.length_c   1.000
_cell.angle_alpha   90.00
_cell.angle_beta   90.00
_cell.angle_gamma   90.00
#
_symmetry.space_group_name_H-M   'P 1'
#
loop_
_entity.id
_entity.type
_entity.pdbx_description
1 polymer ?
#
loop_
_entity_poly.entity_id
_entity_poly.type
_entity_poly.pdbx_seq_one_letter_code
_entity_poly.pdbx_strand_id
1 'polypeptide(L)'
;AFLEIKEELTVFCGVSLVLLYLSAVGIYYFEHDAQPQAFRSLFDGLWWAVATLTTVGYGDVYPITAGGKFFTFVVLLIGLGIVAIPAGLIASALSNVRKGDERRSEGAERSE
;
A
#
# COMPACT_ATOMS: atom_id res chain seq x y z
N ALA A 1 -16.70 -13.47 -6.09
CA ALA A 1 -15.27 -13.34 -5.76
C ALA A 1 -14.71 -11.96 -6.12
N PHE A 2 -14.20 -11.70 -7.34
CA PHE A 2 -13.49 -10.43 -7.63
C PHE A 2 -14.40 -9.18 -7.63
N LEU A 3 -15.67 -9.34 -8.01
CA LEU A 3 -16.68 -8.28 -7.91
C LEU A 3 -17.10 -7.97 -6.46
N GLU A 4 -16.96 -8.94 -5.55
CA GLU A 4 -17.32 -8.74 -4.14
C GLU A 4 -16.28 -7.87 -3.43
N ILE A 5 -14.99 -8.02 -3.76
CA ILE A 5 -13.91 -7.23 -3.16
C ILE A 5 -13.59 -5.92 -3.91
N LYS A 6 -14.34 -5.60 -4.97
CA LYS A 6 -14.04 -4.46 -5.84
C LYS A 6 -14.10 -3.14 -5.08
N GLU A 7 -15.08 -2.98 -4.18
CA GLU A 7 -15.26 -1.75 -3.40
C GLU A 7 -14.08 -1.54 -2.44
N GLU A 8 -13.67 -2.60 -1.73
CA GLU A 8 -12.51 -2.55 -0.83
C GLU A 8 -11.21 -2.27 -1.57
N LEU A 9 -11.02 -2.87 -2.75
CA LEU A 9 -9.86 -2.60 -3.60
C LEU A 9 -9.85 -1.16 -4.12
N THR A 10 -11.02 -0.62 -4.46
CA THR A 10 -11.16 0.77 -4.91
C THR A 10 -10.78 1.74 -3.79
N VAL A 11 -11.25 1.48 -2.57
CA VAL A 11 -10.88 2.28 -1.38
C VAL A 11 -9.39 2.14 -1.08
N PHE A 12 -8.85 0.93 -1.12
CA PHE A 12 -7.42 0.67 -0.92
C PHE A 12 -6.55 1.45 -1.91
N CYS A 13 -6.87 1.39 -3.21
CA CYS A 13 -6.14 2.12 -4.24
C CYS A 13 -6.25 3.64 -4.03
N GLY A 14 -7.45 4.14 -3.70
CA GLY A 14 -7.66 5.57 -3.42
C GLY A 14 -6.82 6.07 -2.25
N VAL A 15 -6.87 5.37 -1.10
CA VAL A 15 -6.08 5.71 0.09
C VAL A 15 -4.58 5.60 -0.18
N SER A 16 -4.15 4.56 -0.89
CA SER A 16 -2.75 4.36 -1.25
C SER A 16 -2.24 5.48 -2.15
N LEU A 17 -3.02 5.93 -3.14
CA LEU A 17 -2.66 7.05 -4.01
C LEU A 17 -2.53 8.36 -3.23
N VAL A 18 -3.47 8.64 -2.32
CA VAL A 18 -3.39 9.81 -1.44
C VAL A 18 -2.13 9.77 -0.58
N LEU A 19 -1.81 8.61 0.02
CA LEU A 19 -0.62 8.48 0.85
C LEU A 19 0.69 8.55 0.05
N LEU A 20 0.73 8.00 -1.16
CA LEU A 20 1.86 8.16 -2.06
C LEU A 20 2.10 9.63 -2.39
N TYR A 21 1.03 10.37 -2.71
CA TYR A 21 1.12 11.80 -2.99
C TYR A 21 1.59 12.60 -1.77
N LEU A 22 1.01 12.37 -0.59
CA LEU A 22 1.40 13.05 0.65
C LEU A 22 2.85 12.72 1.04
N SER A 23 3.27 11.46 0.85
CA SER A 23 4.64 11.02 1.10
C SER A 23 5.64 11.70 0.16
N ALA A 24 5.30 11.79 -1.13
CA ALA A 24 6.13 12.45 -2.14
C ALA A 24 6.31 13.95 -1.87
N VAL A 25 5.21 14.65 -1.56
CA VAL A 25 5.26 16.09 -1.23
C VAL A 25 5.99 16.32 0.08
N GLY A 26 5.70 15.52 1.11
CA GLY A 26 6.33 15.67 2.43
C GLY A 26 7.82 15.43 2.40
N ILE A 27 8.28 14.34 1.75
CA ILE A 27 9.72 14.05 1.67
C ILE A 27 10.45 15.11 0.85
N TYR A 28 9.86 15.58 -0.25
CA TYR A 28 10.43 16.66 -1.05
C TYR A 28 10.58 17.93 -0.22
N TYR A 29 9.55 18.30 0.56
CA TYR A 29 9.60 19.46 1.44
C TYR A 29 10.75 19.38 2.47
N PHE A 30 10.99 18.20 3.05
CA PHE A 30 12.04 18.04 4.06
C PHE A 30 13.45 17.89 3.49
N GLU A 31 13.60 17.29 2.32
CA GLU A 31 14.91 16.85 1.81
C GLU A 31 15.39 17.64 0.57
N HIS A 32 14.54 18.39 -0.13
CA HIS A 32 14.95 19.10 -1.34
C HIS A 32 16.12 20.07 -1.11
N ASP A 33 16.05 20.87 -0.05
CA ASP A 33 17.11 21.85 0.24
C ASP A 33 18.44 21.18 0.64
N ALA A 34 18.37 20.03 1.32
CA ALA A 34 19.54 19.29 1.77
C ALA A 34 20.14 18.37 0.68
N GLN A 35 19.29 17.86 -0.21
CA GLN A 35 19.65 16.90 -1.25
C GLN A 35 18.96 17.26 -2.59
N PRO A 36 19.27 18.43 -3.18
CA PRO A 36 18.56 18.92 -4.37
C PRO A 36 18.77 18.03 -5.60
N GLN A 37 19.84 17.21 -5.62
CA GLN A 37 20.11 16.25 -6.69
C GLN A 37 19.43 14.89 -6.50
N ALA A 38 19.04 14.54 -5.26
CA ALA A 38 18.35 13.28 -4.97
C ALA A 38 16.83 13.48 -4.99
N PHE A 39 16.34 14.58 -4.42
CA PHE A 39 14.94 14.98 -4.44
C PHE A 39 14.75 16.20 -5.35
N ARG A 40 15.03 16.09 -6.65
CA ARG A 40 14.98 17.21 -7.61
C ARG A 40 13.57 17.71 -7.84
N SER A 41 12.63 16.78 -7.87
CA SER A 41 11.23 17.02 -8.20
C SER A 41 10.30 16.16 -7.33
N LEU A 42 9.01 16.48 -7.37
CA LEU A 42 7.98 15.65 -6.74
C LEU A 42 7.96 14.21 -7.29
N PHE A 43 8.40 13.99 -8.53
CA PHE A 43 8.45 12.65 -9.11
C PHE A 43 9.54 11.78 -8.47
N ASP A 44 10.67 12.37 -8.07
CA ASP A 44 11.72 11.66 -7.34
C ASP A 44 11.23 11.31 -5.92
N GLY A 45 10.48 12.22 -5.28
CA GLY A 45 9.79 11.95 -4.02
C GLY A 45 8.74 10.84 -4.15
N LEU A 46 8.03 10.76 -5.28
CA LEU A 46 7.07 9.70 -5.56
C LEU A 46 7.77 8.35 -5.76
N TRP A 47 8.89 8.32 -6.49
CA TRP A 47 9.72 7.12 -6.63
C TRP A 47 10.16 6.59 -5.25
N TRP A 48 10.71 7.48 -4.42
CA TRP A 48 11.07 7.16 -3.05
C TRP A 48 9.88 6.63 -2.24
N ALA A 49 8.71 7.28 -2.35
CA ALA A 49 7.51 6.88 -1.62
C ALA A 49 7.02 5.49 -2.04
N VAL A 50 7.02 5.17 -3.34
CA VAL A 50 6.67 3.84 -3.85
C VAL A 50 7.64 2.80 -3.31
N ALA A 51 8.95 3.01 -3.47
CA ALA A 51 9.96 2.06 -3.01
C ALA A 51 9.90 1.82 -1.49
N THR A 52 9.61 2.88 -0.72
CA THR A 52 9.52 2.83 0.75
C THR A 52 8.24 2.15 1.22
N LEU A 53 7.07 2.56 0.73
CA LEU A 53 5.77 2.03 1.16
C LEU A 53 5.54 0.59 0.71
N THR A 54 6.14 0.17 -0.40
CA THR A 54 6.13 -1.23 -0.85
C THR A 54 7.21 -2.08 -0.18
N THR A 55 7.98 -1.51 0.76
CA THR A 55 9.09 -2.17 1.49
C THR A 55 10.24 -2.68 0.61
N VAL A 56 10.31 -2.24 -0.65
CA VAL A 56 11.41 -2.60 -1.57
C VAL A 56 12.72 -1.92 -1.14
N GLY A 57 12.67 -0.60 -0.89
CA GLY A 57 13.77 0.15 -0.29
C GLY A 57 15.11 0.02 -1.00
N TYR A 58 15.19 0.39 -2.29
CA TYR A 58 16.43 0.29 -3.09
C TYR A 58 17.65 0.99 -2.45
N GLY A 59 17.42 2.03 -1.63
CA GLY A 59 18.49 2.75 -0.93
C GLY A 59 19.27 3.74 -1.80
N ASP A 60 18.83 3.95 -3.03
CA ASP A 60 19.34 4.95 -3.97
C ASP A 60 19.05 6.39 -3.51
N VAL A 61 17.90 6.60 -2.88
CA VAL A 61 17.50 7.88 -2.27
C VAL A 61 16.91 7.62 -0.88
N TYR A 62 17.29 8.42 0.11
CA TYR A 62 16.82 8.29 1.49
C TYR A 62 16.99 9.62 2.24
N PRO A 63 16.14 9.93 3.24
CA PRO A 63 16.23 11.18 3.99
C PRO A 63 17.50 11.27 4.83
N ILE A 64 18.17 12.42 4.79
CA ILE A 64 19.31 12.71 5.65
C ILE A 64 18.98 13.71 6.74
N THR A 65 17.96 14.55 6.55
CA THR A 65 17.55 15.55 7.55
C THR A 65 16.84 14.91 8.73
N ALA A 66 16.91 15.57 9.90
CA ALA A 66 16.19 15.11 11.08
C ALA A 66 14.66 15.10 10.85
N GLY A 67 14.13 16.13 10.17
CA GLY A 67 12.72 16.25 9.83
C GLY A 67 12.28 15.14 8.87
N GLY A 68 13.03 14.91 7.79
CA GLY A 68 12.74 13.86 6.82
C GLY A 68 12.81 12.47 7.43
N LYS A 69 13.78 12.19 8.30
CA LYS A 69 13.86 10.90 9.03
C LYS A 69 12.65 10.67 9.93
N PHE A 70 12.24 11.68 10.70
CA PHE A 70 11.05 11.57 11.55
C PHE A 70 9.77 11.39 10.72
N PHE A 71 9.63 12.15 9.63
CA PHE A 71 8.54 12.00 8.68
C PHE A 71 8.47 10.59 8.08
N THR A 72 9.60 10.09 7.57
CA THR A 72 9.72 8.73 7.03
C THR A 72 9.38 7.67 8.06
N PHE A 73 9.77 7.85 9.32
CA PHE A 73 9.38 6.93 10.38
C PHE A 73 7.85 6.80 10.51
N VAL A 74 7.13 7.94 10.48
CA VAL A 74 5.66 7.93 10.51
C VAL A 74 5.08 7.27 9.25
N VAL A 75 5.64 7.57 8.07
CA VAL A 75 5.22 6.95 6.79
C VAL A 75 5.40 5.42 6.83
N LEU A 76 6.50 4.92 7.39
CA LEU A 76 6.76 3.49 7.52
C LEU A 76 5.75 2.79 8.44
N LEU A 77 5.39 3.40 9.57
CA LEU A 77 4.36 2.85 10.47
C LEU A 77 3.01 2.72 9.76
N ILE A 78 2.63 3.70 8.95
CA ILE A 78 1.40 3.67 8.15
C ILE A 78 1.52 2.64 7.02
N GLY A 79 2.67 2.59 6.35
CA GLY A 79 2.95 1.70 5.23
C GLY A 79 2.83 0.22 5.59
N LEU A 80 3.29 -0.17 6.78
CA LEU A 80 3.13 -1.54 7.29
C LEU A 80 1.66 -1.99 7.32
N GLY A 81 0.73 -1.09 7.66
CA GLY A 81 -0.70 -1.39 7.64
C GLY A 81 -1.24 -1.59 6.22
N ILE A 82 -0.74 -0.83 5.25
CA ILE A 82 -1.22 -0.84 3.86
C ILE A 82 -0.80 -2.09 3.12
N VAL A 83 0.45 -2.54 3.31
CA VAL A 83 0.98 -3.72 2.62
C VAL A 83 0.18 -4.99 2.99
N ALA A 84 -0.39 -5.06 4.20
CA ALA A 84 -1.18 -6.22 4.63
C ALA A 84 -2.57 -6.32 3.97
N ILE A 85 -3.15 -5.20 3.51
CA ILE A 85 -4.55 -5.15 3.06
C ILE A 85 -4.79 -6.00 1.79
N PRO A 86 -4.02 -5.88 0.69
CA PRO A 86 -4.28 -6.64 -0.53
C PRO A 86 -4.22 -8.16 -0.31
N ALA A 87 -3.23 -8.62 0.47
CA ALA A 87 -3.10 -10.02 0.82
C ALA A 87 -4.32 -10.53 1.61
N GLY A 88 -4.79 -9.73 2.59
CA GLY A 88 -6.00 -10.03 3.36
C GLY A 88 -7.27 -10.10 2.50
N LEU A 89 -7.45 -9.16 1.57
CA LEU A 89 -8.59 -9.12 0.66
C LEU A 89 -8.63 -10.36 -0.25
N ILE A 90 -7.48 -10.74 -0.81
CA ILE A 90 -7.37 -11.93 -1.67
C ILE A 90 -7.65 -13.20 -0.85
N ALA A 91 -7.09 -13.32 0.36
CA ALA A 91 -7.34 -14.47 1.23
C ALA A 91 -8.82 -14.60 1.60
N SER A 92 -9.50 -13.49 1.88
CA SER A 92 -10.93 -13.44 2.15
C SER A 92 -11.76 -13.87 0.94
N ALA A 93 -11.43 -13.37 -0.26
CA ALA A 93 -12.10 -13.74 -1.50
C ALA A 93 -12.00 -15.24 -1.79
N LEU A 94 -10.80 -15.82 -1.63
CA LEU A 94 -10.58 -17.27 -1.82
C LEU A 94 -11.35 -18.10 -0.78
N SER A 95 -11.37 -17.66 0.48
CA SER A 95 -12.11 -18.32 1.56
C SER A 95 -13.62 -18.34 1.30
N ASN A 96 -14.16 -17.26 0.73
CA ASN A 96 -15.58 -17.18 0.38
C ASN A 96 -15.96 -18.11 -0.78
N VAL A 97 -15.09 -18.28 -1.78
CA VAL A 97 -15.30 -19.25 -2.87
C VAL A 97 -15.39 -20.67 -2.31
N ARG A 98 -14.45 -21.05 -1.42
CA ARG A 98 -14.44 -22.37 -0.77
C ARG A 98 -15.74 -22.68 -0.02
N LYS A 99 -16.24 -21.73 0.78
CA LYS A 99 -17.51 -21.85 1.52
C LYS A 99 -18.75 -21.90 0.62
N GLY A 100 -18.64 -21.38 -0.60
CA GLY A 100 -19.71 -21.45 -1.61
C GLY A 100 -19.84 -22.87 -2.18
N ASP A 101 -18.71 -23.52 -2.48
CA ASP A 101 -18.68 -24.89 -3.00
C ASP A 101 -19.17 -25.91 -1.97
N GLU A 102 -18.74 -25.80 -0.71
CA GLU A 102 -19.16 -26.71 0.39
C GLU A 102 -20.69 -26.70 0.58
N ARG A 103 -21.31 -25.51 0.57
CA ARG A 103 -22.77 -25.38 0.69
C ARG A 103 -23.54 -25.93 -0.51
N ARG A 104 -22.93 -25.91 -1.70
CA ARG A 104 -23.52 -26.52 -2.91
C ARG A 104 -23.53 -28.04 -2.83
N SER A 105 -22.44 -28.62 -2.33
CA SER A 105 -22.30 -30.07 -2.15
C SER A 105 -23.27 -30.59 -1.09
N GLU A 106 -23.37 -29.96 0.08
CA GLU A 106 -24.31 -30.33 1.14
C GLU A 106 -25.78 -30.19 0.71
N GLY A 107 -26.09 -29.18 -0.10
CA GLY A 107 -27.43 -28.96 -0.64
C GLY A 107 -27.85 -30.02 -1.67
N ALA A 108 -26.90 -30.50 -2.47
CA ALA A 108 -27.13 -31.57 -3.45
C ALA A 108 -27.37 -32.92 -2.75
N GLU A 109 -26.55 -33.26 -1.74
CA GLU A 109 -26.70 -34.51 -0.96
C GLU A 109 -28.00 -34.57 -0.16
N ARG A 110 -28.56 -33.43 0.27
CA ARG A 110 -29.86 -33.39 0.97
C ARG A 110 -31.09 -33.50 0.07
N SER A 111 -30.89 -33.34 -1.24
CA SER A 111 -31.98 -33.40 -2.23
C SER A 111 -32.13 -34.75 -2.92
N GLU A 112 -31.19 -35.68 -2.67
CA GLU A 112 -31.27 -37.11 -3.04
C GLU A 112 -31.86 -37.94 -1.89
#